data_AF-A0A959JXE3-F1
#
_entry.id   AF-A0A959JXE3-F1
#
_cell.length_a   1.000
_cell.length_b   1.000
_cell.length_c   1.000
_cell.angle_alpha   90.00
_cell.angle_beta   90.00
_cell.angle_gamma   90.00
#
_symmetry.space_group_name_H-M   'P 1'
#
loop_
_entity.id
_entity.type
_entity.pdbx_description
1 polymer ?
#
loop_
_entity_poly.entity_id
_entity_poly.type
_entity_poly.pdbx_seq_one_letter_code
_entity_poly.pdbx_strand_id
1 'polypeptide(L)'
;MENVKGLLSSTIRGQKIFRQILDDLRDPVKAYKNLYGKSKKSMRSPGYKIYSLVHKPRSHDLNHHPYYDIGDFIIEAEKYGIPQTRHRLILLGVRSDLDIQPEILSRESSVTVDMVINDLPQIRSQISRSNGLTLQDTDESWVKSLKELTANGVASEIERSLFESIVETINNLKNFRHGAGAEFVPTSRKISHRPDWYYDERIGGVCNHSGRAHIIGDLHRYLFASSFAKMHRRSPILADYPVKLLPKHKNVAEAVSVGKFADRFRVHLEHEPAKTITSHISKDGHYYIHPDPAQCRTFTVREAARIQTFPDNYFFCGPRTAQYVQVGNAVPPLLANKIASVVYKIFLTIK
;
A
#
# COMPACT_ATOMS: atom_id res chain seq x y z
N MET A 1 6.05 12.09 9.09
CA MET A 1 5.90 12.91 7.87
C MET A 1 5.58 11.99 6.69
N GLU A 2 4.31 11.85 6.34
CA GLU A 2 3.86 10.92 5.27
C GLU A 2 3.79 11.58 3.87
N ASN A 3 3.84 12.90 3.76
CA ASN A 3 3.59 13.59 2.49
C ASN A 3 4.88 14.12 1.85
N VAL A 4 5.53 13.27 1.05
CA VAL A 4 6.73 13.64 0.26
C VAL A 4 6.44 14.88 -0.59
N LYS A 5 5.30 14.93 -1.30
CA LYS A 5 4.92 16.06 -2.16
C LYS A 5 4.80 17.39 -1.40
N GLY A 6 4.31 17.35 -0.16
CA GLY A 6 4.26 18.53 0.72
C GLY A 6 5.64 19.01 1.15
N LEU A 7 6.59 18.09 1.38
CA LEU A 7 7.98 18.43 1.66
C LEU A 7 8.64 19.07 0.42
N LEU A 8 8.36 18.56 -0.78
CA LEU A 8 8.93 19.06 -2.05
C LEU A 8 8.54 20.51 -2.36
N SER A 9 7.33 20.93 -1.97
CA SER A 9 6.79 22.28 -2.23
C SER A 9 6.97 23.27 -1.07
N SER A 10 7.39 22.80 0.10
CA SER A 10 7.51 23.63 1.30
C SER A 10 8.70 24.59 1.29
N THR A 11 8.44 25.85 1.66
CA THR A 11 9.44 26.92 1.83
C THR A 11 9.39 27.46 3.26
N ILE A 12 10.55 27.72 3.86
CA ILE A 12 10.68 28.48 5.11
C ILE A 12 11.61 29.65 4.83
N ARG A 13 11.15 30.88 5.13
CA ARG A 13 11.93 32.13 4.96
C ARG A 13 12.52 32.31 3.55
N GLY A 14 11.77 31.93 2.50
CA GLY A 14 12.18 32.09 1.10
C GLY A 14 13.21 31.09 0.58
N GLN A 15 13.72 30.17 1.42
CA GLN A 15 14.61 29.09 1.00
C GLN A 15 13.84 27.76 0.84
N LYS A 16 14.20 26.98 -0.19
CA LYS A 16 13.65 25.63 -0.40
C LYS A 16 14.19 24.73 0.71
N ILE A 17 13.30 24.25 1.60
CA ILE A 17 13.64 23.44 2.79
C ILE A 17 14.55 22.26 2.44
N PHE A 18 14.32 21.65 1.29
CA PHE A 18 15.12 20.51 0.85
C PHE A 18 16.59 20.83 0.60
N ARG A 19 16.92 22.01 0.05
CA ARG A 19 18.33 22.40 -0.13
C ARG A 19 19.01 22.56 1.22
N GLN A 20 18.32 23.16 2.19
CA GLN A 20 18.81 23.26 3.55
C GLN A 20 19.04 21.88 4.18
N ILE A 21 18.13 20.93 4.00
CA ILE A 21 18.32 19.54 4.47
C ILE A 21 19.59 18.92 3.85
N LEU A 22 19.80 19.09 2.54
CA LEU A 22 21.00 18.57 1.88
C LEU A 22 22.26 19.22 2.41
N ASP A 23 22.27 20.55 2.58
CA ASP A 23 23.43 21.28 3.10
C ASP A 23 23.74 20.89 4.55
N ASP A 24 22.70 20.72 5.39
CA ASP A 24 22.85 20.28 6.77
C ASP A 24 23.38 18.83 6.87
N LEU A 25 22.94 17.95 5.96
CA LEU A 25 23.44 16.57 5.88
C LEU A 25 24.88 16.50 5.34
N ARG A 26 25.26 17.41 4.43
CA ARG A 26 26.63 17.49 3.88
C ARG A 26 27.64 17.93 4.94
N ASP A 27 27.28 18.92 5.77
CA ASP A 27 28.12 19.41 6.86
C ASP A 27 27.35 19.44 8.20
N PRO A 28 27.25 18.29 8.89
CA PRO A 28 26.52 18.20 10.15
C PRO A 28 27.15 19.02 11.27
N VAL A 29 28.47 19.32 11.19
CA VAL A 29 29.15 20.14 12.20
C VAL A 29 28.73 21.59 12.06
N LYS A 30 28.64 22.11 10.83
CA LYS A 30 28.11 23.44 10.55
C LYS A 30 26.63 23.54 10.90
N ALA A 31 25.83 22.54 10.53
CA ALA A 31 24.41 22.47 10.89
C ALA A 31 24.21 22.57 12.42
N TYR A 32 24.95 21.77 13.18
CA TYR A 32 24.91 21.81 14.64
C TYR A 32 25.31 23.18 15.20
N LYS A 33 26.41 23.77 14.70
CA LYS A 33 26.89 25.10 15.15
C LYS A 33 25.87 26.20 14.87
N ASN A 34 25.14 26.11 13.76
CA ASN A 34 24.08 27.07 13.42
C ASN A 34 22.89 26.98 14.38
N LEU A 35 22.56 25.79 14.88
CA LEU A 35 21.43 25.57 15.79
C LEU A 35 21.75 25.85 17.26
N TYR A 36 22.95 25.44 17.72
CA TYR A 36 23.31 25.44 19.15
C TYR A 36 24.49 26.36 19.50
N GLY A 37 25.05 27.06 18.51
CA GLY A 37 26.21 27.93 18.71
C GLY A 37 27.54 27.18 18.82
N LYS A 38 28.58 27.88 19.30
CA LYS A 38 29.93 27.31 19.44
C LYS A 38 30.01 26.34 20.62
N SER A 39 30.27 25.06 20.35
CA SER A 39 30.65 24.09 21.39
C SER A 39 32.07 24.34 21.89
N LYS A 40 32.33 24.16 23.19
CA LYS A 40 33.68 24.15 23.77
C LYS A 40 34.51 22.94 23.33
N LYS A 41 33.87 21.88 22.81
CA LYS A 41 34.57 20.69 22.25
C LYS A 41 34.86 20.90 20.77
N SER A 42 36.09 20.59 20.36
CA SER A 42 36.47 20.51 18.95
C SER A 42 35.67 19.40 18.25
N MET A 43 34.80 19.78 17.33
CA MET A 43 34.01 18.84 16.52
C MET A 43 34.59 18.83 15.10
N ARG A 44 35.01 17.65 14.64
CA ARG A 44 35.47 17.39 13.29
C ARG A 44 34.57 16.33 12.66
N SER A 45 34.19 16.55 11.41
CA SER A 45 33.48 15.59 10.58
C SER A 45 34.06 15.69 9.17
N PRO A 46 34.27 14.57 8.46
CA PRO A 46 34.63 14.60 7.05
C PRO A 46 33.46 15.10 6.18
N GLY A 47 32.25 15.21 6.73
CA GLY A 47 31.04 15.55 5.98
C GLY A 47 30.59 14.39 5.07
N TYR A 48 29.56 14.64 4.27
CA TYR A 48 28.99 13.65 3.37
C TYR A 48 28.77 14.20 1.95
N LYS A 49 29.11 13.39 0.95
CA LYS A 49 28.57 13.50 -0.42
C LYS A 49 27.23 12.76 -0.45
N ILE A 50 26.16 13.46 -0.84
CA ILE A 50 24.79 12.91 -0.85
C ILE A 50 24.42 12.47 -2.26
N TYR A 51 24.12 11.19 -2.45
CA TYR A 51 23.83 10.57 -3.74
C TYR A 51 22.36 10.18 -3.86
N SER A 52 21.86 10.24 -5.10
CA SER A 52 20.60 9.63 -5.49
C SER A 52 20.81 8.14 -5.77
N LEU A 53 19.80 7.34 -5.44
CA LEU A 53 19.72 5.92 -5.80
C LEU A 53 19.00 5.67 -7.13
N VAL A 54 18.57 6.73 -7.83
CA VAL A 54 17.74 6.65 -9.04
C VAL A 54 18.43 7.28 -10.24
N HIS A 55 19.17 8.38 -10.03
CA HIS A 55 19.83 9.13 -11.09
C HIS A 55 21.32 9.30 -10.81
N LYS A 56 22.11 9.37 -11.88
CA LYS A 56 23.51 9.84 -11.80
C LYS A 56 23.54 11.37 -11.61
N PRO A 57 24.59 11.92 -10.97
CA PRO A 57 24.70 13.36 -10.79
C PRO A 57 24.80 14.08 -12.14
N ARG A 58 24.20 15.27 -12.24
CA ARG A 58 24.25 16.07 -13.47
C ARG A 58 25.57 16.81 -13.63
N SER A 59 26.13 17.23 -12.50
CA SER A 59 27.42 17.90 -12.38
C SER A 59 27.96 17.72 -10.97
N HIS A 60 29.17 18.22 -10.73
CA HIS A 60 29.77 18.32 -9.42
C HIS A 60 30.15 19.78 -9.14
N ASP A 61 30.10 20.19 -7.87
CA ASP A 61 30.60 21.51 -7.47
C ASP A 61 32.13 21.51 -7.29
N LEU A 62 32.70 22.67 -6.91
CA LEU A 62 34.14 22.85 -6.69
C LEU A 62 34.71 21.94 -5.59
N ASN A 63 33.87 21.43 -4.68
CA ASN A 63 34.24 20.51 -3.60
C ASN A 63 33.91 19.06 -3.96
N HIS A 64 33.66 18.77 -5.24
CA HIS A 64 33.26 17.46 -5.75
C HIS A 64 31.96 16.91 -5.14
N HIS A 65 31.08 17.77 -4.62
CA HIS A 65 29.75 17.32 -4.22
C HIS A 65 28.85 17.16 -5.45
N PRO A 66 28.11 16.04 -5.54
CA PRO A 66 27.22 15.80 -6.67
C PRO A 66 26.00 16.73 -6.63
N TYR A 67 25.61 17.22 -7.80
CA TYR A 67 24.41 18.04 -8.00
C TYR A 67 23.24 17.22 -8.56
N TYR A 68 22.07 17.40 -7.94
CA TYR A 68 20.80 16.75 -8.28
C TYR A 68 19.65 17.73 -8.16
N ASP A 69 18.59 17.50 -8.93
CA ASP A 69 17.28 18.08 -8.64
C ASP A 69 16.58 17.27 -7.54
N ILE A 70 15.63 17.90 -6.85
CA ILE A 70 14.90 17.25 -5.75
C ILE A 70 14.14 15.98 -6.19
N GLY A 71 13.60 16.00 -7.41
CA GLY A 71 12.88 14.85 -7.99
C GLY A 71 13.79 13.66 -8.22
N ASP A 72 15.10 13.89 -8.38
CA ASP A 72 16.07 12.83 -8.66
C ASP A 72 16.24 11.87 -7.47
N PHE A 73 15.80 12.23 -6.27
CA PHE A 73 15.87 11.39 -5.06
C PHE A 73 14.59 10.60 -4.78
N ILE A 74 13.56 10.75 -5.61
CA ILE A 74 12.28 10.06 -5.44
C ILE A 74 12.36 8.67 -6.06
N ILE A 75 12.25 7.65 -5.22
CA ILE A 75 12.11 6.27 -5.64
C ILE A 75 10.62 5.96 -5.81
N GLU A 76 10.21 5.75 -7.05
CA GLU A 76 8.89 5.23 -7.41
C GLU A 76 8.94 3.70 -7.35
N ALA A 77 8.49 3.10 -6.24
CA ALA A 77 8.71 1.69 -5.92
C ALA A 77 8.21 0.72 -7.01
N GLU A 78 7.13 1.06 -7.70
CA GLU A 78 6.56 0.29 -8.80
C GLU A 78 7.54 0.10 -9.98
N LYS A 79 8.51 1.00 -10.16
CA LYS A 79 9.56 0.89 -11.19
C LYS A 79 10.70 -0.06 -10.79
N TYR A 80 10.64 -0.62 -9.58
CA TYR A 80 11.67 -1.47 -8.99
C TYR A 80 11.10 -2.81 -8.50
N GLY A 81 10.00 -3.27 -9.11
CA GLY A 81 9.43 -4.60 -8.85
C GLY A 81 8.62 -4.70 -7.55
N ILE A 82 8.19 -3.56 -6.99
CA ILE A 82 7.30 -3.54 -5.82
C ILE A 82 5.85 -3.43 -6.32
N PRO A 83 4.91 -4.27 -5.85
CA PRO A 83 3.53 -4.33 -6.36
C PRO A 83 2.64 -3.18 -5.86
N GLN A 84 3.20 -1.98 -5.66
CA GLN A 84 2.45 -0.80 -5.27
C GLN A 84 3.10 0.51 -5.75
N THR A 85 2.28 1.53 -5.99
CA THR A 85 2.71 2.87 -6.40
C THR A 85 3.14 3.74 -5.21
N ARG A 86 4.16 3.31 -4.47
CA ARG A 86 4.66 4.00 -3.26
C ARG A 86 5.90 4.80 -3.58
N HIS A 87 5.83 6.12 -3.42
CA HIS A 87 6.94 7.02 -3.70
C HIS A 87 7.66 7.41 -2.41
N ARG A 88 8.97 7.20 -2.35
CA ARG A 88 9.81 7.50 -1.17
C ARG A 88 10.99 8.38 -1.56
N LEU A 89 11.25 9.41 -0.78
CA LEU A 89 12.47 10.21 -0.87
C LEU A 89 13.56 9.52 -0.04
N ILE A 90 14.63 9.06 -0.68
CA ILE A 90 15.75 8.39 0.01
C ILE A 90 17.06 9.05 -0.40
N LEU A 91 17.88 9.38 0.60
CA LEU A 91 19.18 10.02 0.44
C LEU A 91 20.27 9.05 0.91
N LEU A 92 21.29 8.82 0.08
CA LEU A 92 22.45 8.02 0.45
C LEU A 92 23.65 8.95 0.72
N GLY A 93 24.06 9.07 1.98
CA GLY A 93 25.26 9.81 2.35
C GLY A 93 26.49 8.91 2.35
N VAL A 94 27.50 9.25 1.55
CA VAL A 94 28.84 8.65 1.60
C VAL A 94 29.78 9.69 2.19
N ARG A 95 30.66 9.31 3.13
CA ARG A 95 31.59 10.27 3.74
C ARG A 95 32.44 10.96 2.67
N SER A 96 32.65 12.26 2.78
CA SER A 96 33.30 13.04 1.70
C SER A 96 34.78 12.71 1.50
N ASP A 97 35.44 12.18 2.53
CA ASP A 97 36.83 11.73 2.48
C ASP A 97 37.01 10.39 1.76
N LEU A 98 35.90 9.72 1.42
CA LEU A 98 35.89 8.56 0.55
C LEU A 98 35.62 8.99 -0.89
N ASP A 99 36.44 8.51 -1.82
CA ASP A 99 36.24 8.72 -3.25
C ASP A 99 35.44 7.56 -3.87
N ILE A 100 34.19 7.41 -3.41
CA ILE A 100 33.30 6.33 -3.83
C ILE A 100 31.99 6.94 -4.34
N GLN A 101 31.67 6.63 -5.58
CA GLN A 101 30.35 6.92 -6.16
C GLN A 101 29.50 5.63 -6.14
N PRO A 102 28.34 5.62 -5.46
CA PRO A 102 27.48 4.46 -5.43
C PRO A 102 26.81 4.19 -6.78
N GLU A 103 26.45 2.92 -7.02
CA GLU A 103 25.57 2.53 -8.10
C GLU A 103 24.12 3.03 -7.86
N ILE A 104 23.32 3.09 -8.93
CA ILE A 104 21.88 3.35 -8.86
C ILE A 104 21.09 2.05 -8.90
N LEU A 105 19.85 2.09 -8.42
CA LEU A 105 18.94 0.95 -8.45
C LEU A 105 18.59 0.54 -9.89
N SER A 106 18.59 -0.76 -10.14
CA SER A 106 18.15 -1.34 -11.42
C SER A 106 16.63 -1.39 -11.49
N ARG A 107 16.05 -0.85 -12.57
CA ARG A 107 14.61 -0.91 -12.83
C ARG A 107 14.16 -2.34 -13.15
N GLU A 108 12.91 -2.64 -12.81
CA GLU A 108 12.26 -3.91 -13.10
C GLU A 108 10.86 -3.68 -13.68
N SER A 109 10.31 -4.73 -14.28
CA SER A 109 8.91 -4.74 -14.73
C SER A 109 7.96 -4.50 -13.56
N SER A 110 6.87 -3.80 -13.86
CA SER A 110 5.77 -3.58 -12.92
C SER A 110 5.20 -4.92 -12.45
N VAL A 111 4.91 -5.04 -11.15
CA VAL A 111 4.25 -6.20 -10.55
C VAL A 111 2.82 -5.83 -10.20
N THR A 112 1.87 -6.64 -10.64
CA THR A 112 0.44 -6.39 -10.47
C THR A 112 -0.10 -7.05 -9.20
N VAL A 113 -1.27 -6.61 -8.72
CA VAL A 113 -1.89 -7.11 -7.49
C VAL A 113 -2.14 -8.62 -7.57
N ASP A 114 -2.71 -9.09 -8.68
CA ASP A 114 -3.03 -10.50 -8.90
C ASP A 114 -1.81 -11.43 -8.79
N MET A 115 -0.64 -10.99 -9.26
CA MET A 115 0.61 -11.75 -9.18
C MET A 115 1.03 -12.09 -7.75
N VAL A 116 0.59 -11.30 -6.76
CA VAL A 116 1.03 -11.44 -5.36
C VAL A 116 -0.04 -11.90 -4.38
N ILE A 117 -1.33 -11.78 -4.71
CA ILE A 117 -2.41 -12.18 -3.81
C ILE A 117 -3.31 -13.31 -4.31
N ASN A 118 -3.37 -13.63 -5.61
CA ASN A 118 -4.35 -14.59 -6.14
C ASN A 118 -4.13 -16.03 -5.67
N ASP A 119 -2.93 -16.41 -5.25
CA ASP A 119 -2.64 -17.74 -4.71
C ASP A 119 -3.08 -17.90 -3.25
N LEU A 120 -3.41 -16.81 -2.54
CA LEU A 120 -3.89 -16.87 -1.17
C LEU A 120 -5.23 -17.63 -1.10
N PRO A 121 -5.50 -18.35 0.01
CA PRO A 121 -6.79 -18.99 0.21
C PRO A 121 -7.93 -17.98 0.10
N GLN A 122 -8.95 -18.26 -0.71
CA GLN A 122 -10.11 -17.38 -0.79
C GLN A 122 -10.87 -17.40 0.54
N ILE A 123 -11.20 -16.21 1.04
CA ILE A 123 -11.97 -15.99 2.26
C ILE A 123 -13.01 -14.90 2.03
N ARG A 124 -14.11 -14.95 2.78
CA ARG A 124 -15.10 -13.87 2.84
C ARG A 124 -14.81 -12.89 3.97
N SER A 125 -15.59 -11.83 4.07
CA SER A 125 -15.65 -11.02 5.29
C SER A 125 -16.44 -11.70 6.40
N GLN A 126 -16.30 -11.18 7.62
CA GLN A 126 -17.25 -11.45 8.70
C GLN A 126 -18.46 -10.52 8.56
N ILE A 127 -19.61 -10.93 9.10
CA ILE A 127 -20.79 -10.07 9.23
C ILE A 127 -20.78 -9.36 10.59
N SER A 128 -20.84 -8.04 10.60
CA SER A 128 -21.04 -7.26 11.82
C SER A 128 -22.46 -7.43 12.35
N ARG A 129 -22.63 -7.47 13.68
CA ARG A 129 -23.96 -7.49 14.32
C ARG A 129 -24.78 -6.27 13.84
N SER A 130 -26.00 -6.50 13.37
CA SER A 130 -26.92 -5.43 13.00
C SER A 130 -28.11 -5.40 13.97
N ASN A 131 -28.42 -4.23 14.54
CA ASN A 131 -29.67 -3.94 15.23
C ASN A 131 -30.09 -4.93 16.33
N GLY A 132 -29.14 -5.43 17.14
CA GLY A 132 -29.44 -6.30 18.29
C GLY A 132 -29.88 -7.73 17.94
N LEU A 133 -30.04 -8.05 16.65
CA LEU A 133 -30.24 -9.42 16.17
C LEU A 133 -28.89 -10.06 15.86
N THR A 134 -28.61 -11.18 16.51
CA THR A 134 -27.40 -11.96 16.27
C THR A 134 -27.59 -12.76 14.98
N LEU A 135 -27.28 -12.16 13.83
CA LEU A 135 -26.98 -12.97 12.64
C LEU A 135 -25.74 -13.79 12.96
N GLN A 136 -25.87 -15.11 12.95
CA GLN A 136 -24.73 -16.01 13.05
C GLN A 136 -23.85 -15.82 11.82
N ASP A 137 -22.54 -15.67 12.02
CA ASP A 137 -21.57 -15.42 10.94
C ASP A 137 -21.23 -16.71 10.18
N THR A 138 -22.20 -17.26 9.44
CA THR A 138 -22.05 -18.47 8.62
C THR A 138 -21.98 -18.12 7.14
N ASP A 139 -21.52 -19.07 6.32
CA ASP A 139 -21.47 -18.87 4.87
C ASP A 139 -22.87 -18.69 4.28
N GLU A 140 -23.85 -19.43 4.80
CA GLU A 140 -25.24 -19.36 4.36
C GLU A 140 -25.86 -18.00 4.66
N SER A 141 -25.64 -17.47 5.87
CA SER A 141 -26.15 -16.15 6.24
C SER A 141 -25.49 -15.04 5.42
N TRP A 142 -24.19 -15.16 5.17
CA TRP A 142 -23.43 -14.21 4.35
C TRP A 142 -23.91 -14.19 2.89
N VAL A 143 -24.06 -15.35 2.27
CA VAL A 143 -24.60 -15.47 0.91
C VAL A 143 -26.04 -14.96 0.86
N LYS A 144 -26.87 -15.27 1.86
CA LYS A 144 -28.24 -14.75 1.96
C LYS A 144 -28.26 -13.22 2.00
N SER A 145 -27.40 -12.60 2.81
CA SER A 145 -27.28 -11.14 2.86
C SER A 145 -26.88 -10.54 1.51
N LEU A 146 -26.01 -11.18 0.73
CA LEU A 146 -25.68 -10.69 -0.61
C LEU A 146 -26.84 -10.82 -1.61
N LYS A 147 -27.64 -11.90 -1.52
CA LYS A 147 -28.85 -12.07 -2.35
C LYS A 147 -29.88 -10.97 -2.14
N GLU A 148 -29.91 -10.33 -0.98
CA GLU A 148 -30.80 -9.16 -0.74
C GLU A 148 -30.51 -8.01 -1.70
N LEU A 149 -29.27 -7.88 -2.21
CA LEU A 149 -28.92 -6.86 -3.19
C LEU A 149 -29.77 -6.94 -4.47
N THR A 150 -30.07 -8.15 -4.94
CA THR A 150 -30.81 -8.36 -6.18
C THR A 150 -32.29 -7.99 -6.03
N ALA A 151 -32.83 -8.08 -4.81
CA ALA A 151 -34.21 -7.71 -4.50
C ALA A 151 -34.39 -6.21 -4.16
N ASN A 152 -33.29 -5.50 -3.87
CA ASN A 152 -33.34 -4.10 -3.47
C ASN A 152 -33.61 -3.12 -4.61
N GLY A 153 -33.96 -3.58 -5.82
CA GLY A 153 -34.25 -2.73 -6.97
C GLY A 153 -33.05 -1.91 -7.45
N VAL A 154 -31.83 -2.42 -7.26
CA VAL A 154 -30.58 -1.85 -7.81
C VAL A 154 -30.49 -2.10 -9.32
N ALA A 155 -31.16 -3.15 -9.83
CA ALA A 155 -31.17 -3.51 -11.24
C ALA A 155 -31.62 -2.39 -12.19
N SER A 156 -32.50 -1.49 -11.73
CA SER A 156 -33.00 -0.35 -12.51
C SER A 156 -32.05 0.86 -12.53
N GLU A 157 -31.01 0.86 -11.70
CA GLU A 157 -30.11 2.01 -11.49
C GLU A 157 -28.71 1.79 -12.09
N ILE A 158 -28.40 0.59 -12.59
CA ILE A 158 -27.08 0.21 -13.12
C ILE A 158 -27.20 -0.47 -14.48
N GLU A 159 -26.09 -0.55 -15.22
CA GLU A 159 -26.03 -1.26 -16.50
C GLU A 159 -26.48 -2.72 -16.36
N ARG A 160 -27.30 -3.19 -17.31
CA ARG A 160 -27.85 -4.54 -17.30
C ARG A 160 -26.76 -5.62 -17.25
N SER A 161 -25.71 -5.47 -18.05
CA SER A 161 -24.55 -6.36 -18.07
C SER A 161 -23.86 -6.44 -16.71
N LEU A 162 -23.69 -5.30 -16.02
CA LEU A 162 -23.12 -5.25 -14.68
C LEU A 162 -24.00 -5.96 -13.66
N PHE A 163 -25.32 -5.74 -13.71
CA PHE A 163 -26.26 -6.44 -12.84
C PHE A 163 -26.24 -7.95 -13.09
N GLU A 164 -26.23 -8.39 -14.35
CA GLU A 164 -26.12 -9.81 -14.72
C GLU A 164 -24.82 -10.44 -14.17
N SER A 165 -23.70 -9.75 -14.28
CA SER A 165 -22.41 -10.20 -13.71
C SER A 165 -22.42 -10.30 -12.17
N ILE A 166 -23.10 -9.39 -11.49
CA ILE A 166 -23.30 -9.46 -10.03
C ILE A 166 -24.15 -10.68 -9.66
N VAL A 167 -25.27 -10.89 -10.36
CA VAL A 167 -26.15 -12.05 -10.13
C VAL A 167 -25.41 -13.36 -10.37
N GLU A 168 -24.64 -13.46 -11.46
CA GLU A 168 -23.79 -14.61 -11.76
C GLU A 168 -22.77 -14.86 -10.64
N THR A 169 -22.10 -13.81 -10.15
CA THR A 169 -21.16 -13.91 -9.02
C THR A 169 -21.86 -14.50 -7.80
N ILE A 170 -23.03 -13.98 -7.42
CA ILE A 170 -23.79 -14.45 -6.25
C ILE A 170 -24.20 -15.92 -6.41
N ASN A 171 -24.67 -16.31 -7.59
CA ASN A 171 -25.11 -17.69 -7.86
C ASN A 171 -23.94 -18.68 -7.83
N ASN A 172 -22.72 -18.22 -8.15
CA ASN A 172 -21.51 -19.03 -8.14
C ASN A 172 -20.76 -19.01 -6.80
N LEU A 173 -21.27 -18.31 -5.78
CA LEU A 173 -20.69 -18.37 -4.43
C LEU A 173 -20.81 -19.80 -3.89
N LYS A 174 -19.66 -20.46 -3.73
CA LYS A 174 -19.54 -21.78 -3.11
C LYS A 174 -19.08 -21.63 -1.66
N ASN A 175 -19.27 -22.68 -0.87
CA ASN A 175 -18.79 -22.74 0.51
C ASN A 175 -17.33 -22.30 0.60
N PHE A 176 -17.07 -21.28 1.42
CA PHE A 176 -15.71 -20.80 1.65
C PHE A 176 -15.04 -21.80 2.57
N ARG A 177 -14.13 -22.64 2.03
CA ARG A 177 -13.41 -23.66 2.82
C ARG A 177 -12.80 -23.08 4.11
N HIS A 178 -12.40 -21.81 4.07
CA HIS A 178 -11.79 -21.11 5.18
C HIS A 178 -12.68 -20.00 5.79
N GLY A 179 -13.96 -19.92 5.42
CA GLY A 179 -14.92 -18.94 5.94
C GLY A 179 -14.37 -17.51 5.85
N ALA A 180 -14.34 -16.82 6.99
CA ALA A 180 -13.77 -15.47 7.12
C ALA A 180 -12.24 -15.43 7.31
N GLY A 181 -11.56 -16.55 7.09
CA GLY A 181 -10.13 -16.73 7.37
C GLY A 181 -9.83 -16.89 8.85
N ALA A 182 -8.54 -16.88 9.18
CA ALA A 182 -8.06 -17.08 10.53
C ALA A 182 -6.68 -16.43 10.69
N GLU A 183 -6.16 -16.44 11.93
CA GLU A 183 -4.78 -15.97 12.14
C GLU A 183 -3.75 -16.87 11.49
N PHE A 184 -4.09 -18.15 11.28
CA PHE A 184 -3.35 -19.06 10.45
C PHE A 184 -4.31 -19.84 9.55
N VAL A 185 -4.06 -19.78 8.24
CA VAL A 185 -4.84 -20.52 7.24
C VAL A 185 -3.93 -21.55 6.57
N PRO A 186 -4.15 -22.86 6.82
CA PRO A 186 -3.37 -23.92 6.19
C PRO A 186 -3.55 -23.89 4.66
N THR A 187 -2.44 -23.93 3.92
CA THR A 187 -2.46 -24.00 2.45
C THR A 187 -1.16 -24.57 1.93
N SER A 188 -1.27 -25.38 0.87
CA SER A 188 -0.13 -25.87 0.10
C SER A 188 0.12 -25.06 -1.17
N ARG A 189 -0.69 -24.02 -1.43
CA ARG A 189 -0.52 -23.16 -2.61
C ARG A 189 0.78 -22.36 -2.51
N LYS A 190 1.54 -22.40 -3.60
CA LYS A 190 2.78 -21.63 -3.77
C LYS A 190 2.49 -20.43 -4.65
N ILE A 191 2.96 -19.26 -4.25
CA ILE A 191 2.96 -18.05 -5.08
C ILE A 191 3.88 -18.24 -6.28
N SER A 192 3.40 -17.90 -7.48
CA SER A 192 4.20 -18.03 -8.72
C SER A 192 5.24 -16.91 -8.85
N HIS A 193 4.92 -15.71 -8.37
CA HIS A 193 5.81 -14.56 -8.43
C HIS A 193 6.78 -14.55 -7.26
N ARG A 194 8.09 -14.57 -7.56
CA ARG A 194 9.19 -14.55 -6.56
C ARG A 194 8.94 -15.54 -5.39
N PRO A 195 8.78 -16.85 -5.67
CA PRO A 195 8.59 -17.85 -4.61
C PRO A 195 9.76 -17.88 -3.64
N ASP A 196 10.98 -17.60 -4.12
CA ASP A 196 12.21 -17.46 -3.34
C ASP A 196 12.16 -16.33 -2.30
N TRP A 197 11.31 -15.31 -2.55
CA TRP A 197 11.14 -14.18 -1.64
C TRP A 197 9.94 -14.36 -0.71
N TYR A 198 8.78 -14.74 -1.26
CA TYR A 198 7.53 -14.76 -0.50
C TYR A 198 7.29 -16.06 0.25
N TYR A 199 7.61 -17.20 -0.35
CA TYR A 199 7.13 -18.49 0.10
C TYR A 199 8.17 -19.23 0.96
N ASP A 200 7.70 -19.80 2.07
CA ASP A 200 8.51 -20.65 2.95
C ASP A 200 7.73 -21.94 3.24
N GLU A 201 8.19 -23.05 2.66
CA GLU A 201 7.50 -24.33 2.72
C GLU A 201 7.35 -24.90 4.14
N ARG A 202 8.21 -24.46 5.07
CA ARG A 202 8.21 -24.92 6.46
C ARG A 202 7.00 -24.41 7.25
N ILE A 203 6.33 -23.35 6.77
CA ILE A 203 5.16 -22.80 7.44
C ILE A 203 3.91 -23.67 7.23
N GLY A 204 3.75 -24.23 6.02
CA GLY A 204 2.55 -25.02 5.66
C GLY A 204 1.23 -24.21 5.56
N GLY A 205 1.31 -22.88 5.52
CA GLY A 205 0.14 -22.01 5.42
C GLY A 205 0.49 -20.53 5.43
N VAL A 206 -0.52 -19.67 5.63
CA VAL A 206 -0.36 -18.22 5.67
C VAL A 206 -0.87 -17.63 6.99
N CYS A 207 -0.06 -16.75 7.59
CA CYS A 207 -0.40 -16.05 8.83
C CYS A 207 -1.12 -14.72 8.56
N ASN A 208 -1.90 -14.23 9.52
CA ASN A 208 -2.59 -12.93 9.49
C ASN A 208 -3.57 -12.77 8.31
N HIS A 209 -4.21 -13.86 7.87
CA HIS A 209 -5.14 -13.87 6.75
C HIS A 209 -6.58 -14.05 7.22
N SER A 210 -7.11 -13.00 7.86
CA SER A 210 -8.49 -12.95 8.35
C SER A 210 -9.21 -11.69 7.87
N GLY A 211 -10.45 -11.87 7.41
CA GLY A 211 -11.34 -10.80 6.98
C GLY A 211 -11.82 -9.93 8.15
N ARG A 212 -12.12 -8.67 7.86
CA ARG A 212 -12.77 -7.78 8.83
C ARG A 212 -14.28 -8.03 8.86
N ALA A 213 -14.91 -7.62 9.96
CA ALA A 213 -16.36 -7.56 10.04
C ALA A 213 -16.88 -6.32 9.31
N HIS A 214 -17.93 -6.50 8.53
CA HIS A 214 -18.58 -5.44 7.78
C HIS A 214 -20.10 -5.49 7.97
N ILE A 215 -20.74 -4.33 7.93
CA ILE A 215 -22.20 -4.25 7.87
C ILE A 215 -22.69 -4.71 6.49
N ILE A 216 -23.93 -5.21 6.42
CA ILE A 216 -24.52 -5.73 5.17
C ILE A 216 -24.45 -4.71 4.02
N GLY A 217 -24.75 -3.44 4.31
CA GLY A 217 -24.68 -2.39 3.30
C GLY A 217 -23.29 -2.19 2.70
N ASP A 218 -22.22 -2.50 3.44
CA ASP A 218 -20.85 -2.43 2.90
C ASP A 218 -20.51 -3.70 2.10
N LEU A 219 -21.05 -4.87 2.46
CA LEU A 219 -20.93 -6.07 1.62
C LEU A 219 -21.53 -5.83 0.23
N HIS A 220 -22.71 -5.21 0.18
CA HIS A 220 -23.37 -4.82 -1.07
C HIS A 220 -22.52 -3.83 -1.87
N ARG A 221 -21.95 -2.82 -1.19
CA ARG A 221 -21.05 -1.85 -1.84
C ARG A 221 -19.80 -2.52 -2.39
N TYR A 222 -19.18 -3.46 -1.67
CA TYR A 222 -17.98 -4.16 -2.15
C TYR A 222 -18.28 -5.08 -3.32
N LEU A 223 -19.39 -5.82 -3.27
CA LEU A 223 -19.83 -6.65 -4.40
C LEU A 223 -20.03 -5.81 -5.66
N PHE A 224 -20.74 -4.69 -5.54
CA PHE A 224 -20.90 -3.73 -6.63
C PHE A 224 -19.53 -3.20 -7.10
N ALA A 225 -18.70 -2.73 -6.17
CA ALA A 225 -17.45 -2.04 -6.50
C ALA A 225 -16.47 -2.94 -7.24
N SER A 226 -16.29 -4.17 -6.76
CA SER A 226 -15.39 -5.15 -7.36
C SER A 226 -15.93 -5.64 -8.71
N SER A 227 -17.25 -5.84 -8.84
CA SER A 227 -17.86 -6.20 -10.13
C SER A 227 -17.71 -5.08 -11.16
N PHE A 228 -17.95 -3.84 -10.73
CA PHE A 228 -17.74 -2.64 -11.54
C PHE A 228 -16.28 -2.54 -11.99
N ALA A 229 -15.34 -2.69 -11.06
CA ALA A 229 -13.91 -2.59 -11.34
C ALA A 229 -13.43 -3.66 -12.33
N LYS A 230 -13.95 -4.89 -12.20
CA LYS A 230 -13.66 -5.99 -13.12
C LYS A 230 -14.17 -5.69 -14.54
N MET A 231 -15.37 -5.10 -14.66
CA MET A 231 -15.99 -4.79 -15.94
C MET A 231 -15.39 -3.55 -16.62
N HIS A 232 -15.26 -2.45 -15.89
CA HIS A 232 -14.86 -1.15 -16.46
C HIS A 232 -13.35 -0.87 -16.36
N ARG A 233 -12.57 -1.77 -15.75
CA ARG A 233 -11.11 -1.64 -15.55
C ARG A 233 -10.73 -0.35 -14.81
N ARG A 234 -11.61 0.15 -13.95
CA ARG A 234 -11.37 1.28 -13.03
C ARG A 234 -12.19 1.10 -11.76
N SER A 235 -11.68 1.60 -10.64
CA SER A 235 -12.50 1.67 -9.42
C SER A 235 -13.69 2.62 -9.64
N PRO A 236 -14.88 2.32 -9.11
CA PRO A 236 -15.99 3.27 -9.14
C PRO A 236 -15.69 4.49 -8.25
N ILE A 237 -16.25 5.63 -8.62
CA ILE A 237 -16.43 6.81 -7.78
C ILE A 237 -17.87 6.85 -7.25
N LEU A 238 -18.16 7.70 -6.27
CA LEU A 238 -19.50 7.82 -5.67
C LEU A 238 -20.61 8.06 -6.72
N ALA A 239 -20.32 8.77 -7.81
CA ALA A 239 -21.28 9.02 -8.89
C ALA A 239 -21.65 7.75 -9.70
N ASP A 240 -20.81 6.71 -9.67
CA ASP A 240 -21.12 5.44 -10.34
C ASP A 240 -22.05 4.55 -9.48
N TYR A 241 -22.17 4.82 -8.17
CA TYR A 241 -22.97 3.98 -7.28
C TYR A 241 -24.47 4.25 -7.49
N PRO A 242 -25.31 3.19 -7.51
CA PRO A 242 -26.75 3.37 -7.42
C PRO A 242 -27.11 4.05 -6.10
N VAL A 243 -28.16 4.86 -6.10
CA VAL A 243 -28.60 5.72 -5.00
C VAL A 243 -28.77 4.92 -3.71
N LYS A 244 -29.30 3.69 -3.82
CA LYS A 244 -29.52 2.79 -2.68
C LYS A 244 -28.22 2.29 -2.02
N LEU A 245 -27.11 2.27 -2.76
CA LEU A 245 -25.79 1.90 -2.24
C LEU A 245 -24.96 3.11 -1.82
N LEU A 246 -25.49 4.34 -1.88
CA LEU A 246 -24.81 5.49 -1.31
C LEU A 246 -24.82 5.44 0.23
N PRO A 247 -23.76 5.91 0.91
CA PRO A 247 -23.74 5.99 2.37
C PRO A 247 -24.86 6.89 2.91
N LYS A 248 -25.51 6.51 4.01
CA LYS A 248 -26.50 7.38 4.68
C LYS A 248 -25.79 8.45 5.53
N HIS A 249 -25.18 9.45 4.89
CA HIS A 249 -24.60 10.61 5.58
C HIS A 249 -25.30 11.90 5.15
N LYS A 250 -25.46 12.85 6.08
CA LYS A 250 -26.09 14.16 5.83
C LYS A 250 -25.45 14.96 4.67
N ASN A 251 -24.21 14.63 4.29
CA ASN A 251 -23.43 15.40 3.32
C ASN A 251 -23.13 14.62 2.02
N VAL A 252 -23.86 13.56 1.66
CA VAL A 252 -23.62 12.87 0.36
C VAL A 252 -23.89 13.80 -0.82
N ALA A 253 -24.94 14.61 -0.75
CA ALA A 253 -25.21 15.63 -1.78
C ALA A 253 -24.05 16.64 -1.92
N GLU A 254 -23.37 16.96 -0.81
CA GLU A 254 -22.21 17.88 -0.78
C GLU A 254 -20.91 17.18 -1.21
N ALA A 255 -20.70 15.91 -0.85
CA ALA A 255 -19.53 15.13 -1.29
C ALA A 255 -19.56 14.86 -2.80
N VAL A 256 -20.76 14.64 -3.36
CA VAL A 256 -20.99 14.48 -4.81
C VAL A 256 -20.82 15.83 -5.54
N SER A 257 -21.24 16.96 -4.94
CA SER A 257 -21.15 18.28 -5.59
C SER A 257 -19.80 18.99 -5.44
N VAL A 258 -19.08 18.75 -4.33
CA VAL A 258 -17.78 19.41 -4.02
C VAL A 258 -16.59 18.51 -4.39
N GLY A 259 -16.83 17.25 -4.81
CA GLY A 259 -15.79 16.30 -5.22
C GLY A 259 -14.89 15.80 -4.08
N LYS A 260 -15.20 16.15 -2.82
CA LYS A 260 -14.49 15.65 -1.64
C LYS A 260 -14.88 14.20 -1.37
N PHE A 261 -13.91 13.28 -1.37
CA PHE A 261 -14.08 11.84 -1.13
C PHE A 261 -14.90 11.09 -2.17
N ALA A 262 -14.90 11.55 -3.42
CA ALA A 262 -15.54 10.84 -4.54
C ALA A 262 -15.02 9.40 -4.69
N ASP A 263 -13.81 9.10 -4.21
CA ASP A 263 -13.10 7.82 -4.29
C ASP A 263 -13.14 6.99 -2.97
N ARG A 264 -14.10 7.24 -2.07
CA ARG A 264 -14.19 6.61 -0.74
C ARG A 264 -14.13 5.09 -0.75
N PHE A 265 -14.72 4.45 -1.76
CA PHE A 265 -14.76 3.00 -1.93
C PHE A 265 -13.86 2.63 -3.10
N ARG A 266 -12.62 2.26 -2.79
CA ARG A 266 -11.59 2.00 -3.79
C ARG A 266 -11.24 0.53 -3.87
N VAL A 267 -11.36 -0.01 -5.08
CA VAL A 267 -10.88 -1.34 -5.45
C VAL A 267 -9.44 -1.24 -5.95
N HIS A 268 -8.59 -2.15 -5.49
CA HIS A 268 -7.27 -2.36 -6.09
C HIS A 268 -7.40 -3.28 -7.29
N LEU A 269 -7.14 -2.76 -8.49
CA LEU A 269 -7.29 -3.49 -9.75
C LEU A 269 -6.28 -4.65 -9.84
N GLU A 270 -6.74 -5.80 -10.37
CA GLU A 270 -5.94 -7.03 -10.46
C GLU A 270 -4.65 -6.84 -11.26
N HIS A 271 -4.77 -6.29 -12.47
CA HIS A 271 -3.67 -6.19 -13.43
C HIS A 271 -2.91 -4.85 -13.37
N GLU A 272 -2.95 -4.17 -12.23
CA GLU A 272 -2.16 -2.97 -11.96
C GLU A 272 -1.45 -3.10 -10.61
N PRO A 273 -0.36 -2.35 -10.37
CA PRO A 273 0.16 -2.18 -9.02
C PRO A 273 -0.89 -1.62 -8.08
N ALA A 274 -0.86 -2.04 -6.82
CA ALA A 274 -1.73 -1.48 -5.79
C ALA A 274 -1.48 0.02 -5.63
N LYS A 275 -2.50 0.78 -5.22
CA LYS A 275 -2.23 2.07 -4.60
C LYS A 275 -1.45 1.88 -3.29
N THR A 276 -0.76 2.93 -2.85
CA THR A 276 0.09 2.88 -1.65
C THR A 276 -0.66 2.32 -0.44
N ILE A 277 -0.12 1.27 0.17
CA ILE A 277 -0.61 0.77 1.46
C ILE A 277 -0.15 1.74 2.55
N THR A 278 -1.08 2.52 3.10
CA THR A 278 -0.81 3.50 4.18
C THR A 278 -1.20 2.94 5.54
N SER A 279 -0.67 3.54 6.61
CA SER A 279 -1.04 3.20 8.00
C SER A 279 -2.54 3.38 8.28
N HIS A 280 -3.19 4.27 7.52
CA HIS A 280 -4.63 4.54 7.60
C HIS A 280 -5.51 3.37 7.17
N ILE A 281 -5.00 2.34 6.49
CA ILE A 281 -5.77 1.09 6.25
C ILE A 281 -6.37 0.54 7.55
N SER A 282 -5.69 0.74 8.68
CA SER A 282 -6.17 0.39 10.03
C SER A 282 -7.52 1.00 10.41
N LYS A 283 -7.86 2.18 9.86
CA LYS A 283 -9.11 2.92 10.09
C LYS A 283 -10.02 2.91 8.86
N ASP A 284 -9.46 3.23 7.70
CA ASP A 284 -10.17 3.44 6.44
C ASP A 284 -10.01 2.23 5.51
N GLY A 285 -10.62 1.11 5.89
CA GLY A 285 -10.57 -0.12 5.09
C GLY A 285 -11.19 0.03 3.69
N HIS A 286 -12.16 0.95 3.52
CA HIS A 286 -12.90 1.15 2.27
C HIS A 286 -12.01 1.59 1.08
N TYR A 287 -10.80 2.10 1.33
CA TYR A 287 -9.85 2.42 0.27
C TYR A 287 -9.08 1.21 -0.27
N TYR A 288 -9.28 0.04 0.33
CA TYR A 288 -8.50 -1.18 0.11
C TYR A 288 -9.42 -2.38 -0.15
N ILE A 289 -10.42 -2.21 -1.01
CA ILE A 289 -11.37 -3.27 -1.38
C ILE A 289 -10.66 -4.32 -2.24
N HIS A 290 -10.90 -5.59 -1.91
CA HIS A 290 -10.35 -6.73 -2.63
C HIS A 290 -10.94 -6.82 -4.06
N PRO A 291 -10.13 -7.09 -5.11
CA PRO A 291 -10.60 -7.09 -6.49
C PRO A 291 -11.63 -8.18 -6.81
N ASP A 292 -11.50 -9.36 -6.20
CA ASP A 292 -12.42 -10.49 -6.44
C ASP A 292 -13.83 -10.19 -5.88
N PRO A 293 -14.85 -10.05 -6.75
CA PRO A 293 -16.22 -9.77 -6.31
C PRO A 293 -16.81 -10.89 -5.46
N ALA A 294 -16.29 -12.13 -5.54
CA ALA A 294 -16.78 -13.24 -4.75
C ALA A 294 -16.40 -13.13 -3.26
N GLN A 295 -15.46 -12.26 -2.89
CA GLN A 295 -14.93 -12.19 -1.51
C GLN A 295 -15.53 -11.04 -0.68
N CYS A 296 -16.16 -10.05 -1.33
CA CYS A 296 -16.83 -8.86 -0.75
C CYS A 296 -16.20 -8.33 0.55
N ARG A 297 -14.90 -7.98 0.50
CA ARG A 297 -14.14 -7.57 1.69
C ARG A 297 -13.05 -6.57 1.35
N THR A 298 -12.44 -5.99 2.39
CA THR A 298 -11.20 -5.25 2.27
C THR A 298 -9.98 -6.19 2.40
N PHE A 299 -8.79 -5.71 2.01
CA PHE A 299 -7.55 -6.46 2.20
C PHE A 299 -7.33 -6.86 3.67
N THR A 300 -6.92 -8.11 3.86
CA THR A 300 -6.37 -8.67 5.08
C THR A 300 -5.00 -8.06 5.39
N VAL A 301 -4.50 -8.32 6.60
CA VAL A 301 -3.12 -7.94 6.97
C VAL A 301 -2.12 -8.65 6.05
N ARG A 302 -2.31 -9.95 5.77
CA ARG A 302 -1.42 -10.72 4.88
C ARG A 302 -1.36 -10.18 3.46
N GLU A 303 -2.48 -9.80 2.86
CA GLU A 303 -2.50 -9.22 1.51
C GLU A 303 -1.79 -7.88 1.47
N ALA A 304 -2.07 -7.00 2.43
CA ALA A 304 -1.38 -5.73 2.58
C ALA A 304 0.13 -5.93 2.79
N ALA A 305 0.52 -6.96 3.55
CA ALA A 305 1.90 -7.33 3.80
C ALA A 305 2.61 -7.84 2.54
N ARG A 306 1.98 -8.73 1.76
CA ARG A 306 2.52 -9.18 0.48
C ARG A 306 2.66 -8.04 -0.53
N ILE A 307 1.70 -7.12 -0.58
CA ILE A 307 1.82 -5.90 -1.40
C ILE A 307 2.97 -4.99 -0.92
N GLN A 308 3.23 -4.96 0.39
CA GLN A 308 4.43 -4.35 0.98
C GLN A 308 5.69 -5.21 0.81
N THR A 309 5.66 -6.33 0.08
CA THR A 309 6.79 -7.26 -0.14
C THR A 309 7.34 -7.92 1.14
N PHE A 310 6.53 -8.02 2.20
CA PHE A 310 6.88 -8.86 3.33
C PHE A 310 6.79 -10.35 2.93
N PRO A 311 7.77 -11.17 3.32
CA PRO A 311 7.70 -12.61 3.12
C PRO A 311 6.58 -13.22 4.00
N ASP A 312 6.07 -14.39 3.61
CA ASP A 312 4.98 -15.06 4.32
C ASP A 312 5.40 -15.54 5.72
N ASN A 313 6.71 -15.75 5.94
CA ASN A 313 7.28 -16.08 7.25
C ASN A 313 7.40 -14.87 8.21
N TYR A 314 7.03 -13.66 7.78
CA TYR A 314 6.98 -12.51 8.70
C TYR A 314 5.62 -12.46 9.42
N PHE A 315 5.61 -12.73 10.72
CA PHE A 315 4.41 -12.69 11.57
C PHE A 315 4.18 -11.30 12.18
N PHE A 316 2.96 -10.77 12.08
CA PHE A 316 2.60 -9.48 12.69
C PHE A 316 1.90 -9.68 14.04
N CYS A 317 2.47 -9.08 15.09
CA CYS A 317 1.96 -9.20 16.45
C CYS A 317 1.02 -8.07 16.85
N GLY A 318 0.19 -8.33 17.87
CA GLY A 318 -0.72 -7.37 18.49
C GLY A 318 -2.10 -7.32 17.86
N PRO A 319 -2.97 -6.40 18.32
CA PRO A 319 -4.32 -6.25 17.77
C PRO A 319 -4.29 -5.95 16.27
N ARG A 320 -5.31 -6.41 15.53
CA ARG A 320 -5.42 -6.25 14.07
C ARG A 320 -5.13 -4.82 13.59
N THR A 321 -5.66 -3.80 14.28
CA THR A 321 -5.40 -2.39 13.97
C THR A 321 -3.90 -2.05 14.01
N ALA A 322 -3.17 -2.54 15.01
CA ALA A 322 -1.73 -2.34 15.14
C ALA A 322 -0.95 -3.10 14.07
N GLN A 323 -1.37 -4.32 13.71
CA GLN A 323 -0.77 -5.08 12.61
C GLN A 323 -0.86 -4.28 11.29
N TYR A 324 -2.02 -3.70 10.96
CA TYR A 324 -2.18 -2.84 9.78
C TYR A 324 -1.31 -1.57 9.83
N VAL A 325 -1.16 -0.94 11.01
CA VAL A 325 -0.28 0.23 11.18
C VAL A 325 1.19 -0.15 10.91
N GLN A 326 1.64 -1.31 11.42
CA GLN A 326 2.99 -1.83 11.16
C GLN A 326 3.24 -1.99 9.65
N VAL A 327 2.33 -2.68 8.96
CA VAL A 327 2.42 -2.89 7.50
C VAL A 327 2.44 -1.56 6.74
N GLY A 328 1.53 -0.64 7.05
CA GLY A 328 1.38 0.62 6.32
C GLY A 328 2.53 1.62 6.52
N ASN A 329 3.17 1.61 7.70
CA ASN A 329 4.31 2.49 8.00
C ASN A 329 5.63 1.99 7.39
N ALA A 330 5.73 0.71 7.09
CA ALA A 330 6.97 0.08 6.64
C ALA A 330 7.53 0.68 5.33
N VAL A 331 8.82 0.43 5.12
CA VAL A 331 9.44 0.44 3.79
C VAL A 331 9.33 -0.98 3.25
N PRO A 332 8.94 -1.17 1.97
CA PRO A 332 8.85 -2.51 1.40
C PRO A 332 10.17 -3.30 1.57
N PRO A 333 10.19 -4.48 2.22
CA PRO A 333 11.44 -5.20 2.48
C PRO A 333 12.25 -5.53 1.23
N LEU A 334 11.60 -5.83 0.10
CA LEU A 334 12.30 -6.09 -1.15
C LEU A 334 13.01 -4.83 -1.67
N LEU A 335 12.38 -3.65 -1.55
CA LEU A 335 13.03 -2.39 -1.89
C LEU A 335 14.21 -2.10 -0.95
N ALA A 336 14.03 -2.32 0.35
CA ALA A 336 15.09 -2.14 1.34
C ALA A 336 16.29 -3.06 1.04
N ASN A 337 16.05 -4.32 0.65
CA ASN A 337 17.10 -5.27 0.27
C ASN A 337 17.89 -4.82 -0.97
N LYS A 338 17.22 -4.25 -1.98
CA LYS A 338 17.89 -3.67 -3.15
C LYS A 338 18.77 -2.48 -2.78
N ILE A 339 18.28 -1.59 -1.92
CA ILE A 339 19.06 -0.45 -1.40
C ILE A 339 20.26 -0.95 -0.59
N ALA A 340 20.03 -1.93 0.29
CA ALA A 340 21.09 -2.55 1.08
C ALA A 340 22.17 -3.18 0.20
N SER A 341 21.81 -3.75 -0.95
CA SER A 341 22.78 -4.30 -1.90
C SER A 341 23.70 -3.23 -2.49
N VAL A 342 23.16 -2.05 -2.83
CA VAL A 342 23.98 -0.89 -3.26
C VAL A 342 24.93 -0.47 -2.16
N VAL A 343 24.44 -0.35 -0.93
CA VAL A 343 25.25 0.03 0.24
C VAL A 343 26.33 -1.02 0.54
N TYR A 344 26.00 -2.31 0.45
CA TYR A 344 26.93 -3.41 0.68
C TYR A 344 28.12 -3.36 -0.27
N LYS A 345 27.90 -3.07 -1.56
CA LYS A 345 28.98 -2.88 -2.54
C LYS A 345 29.95 -1.76 -2.17
N ILE A 346 29.47 -0.68 -1.54
CA ILE A 346 30.33 0.39 -1.03
C ILE A 346 31.23 -0.13 0.09
N PHE A 347 30.68 -0.93 1.01
CA PHE A 347 31.49 -1.51 2.08
C PHE A 347 32.59 -2.45 1.56
N LEU A 348 32.39 -3.11 0.42
CA LEU A 348 33.42 -3.95 -0.20
C LEU A 348 34.58 -3.15 -0.83
N THR A 349 34.40 -1.86 -1.11
CA THR A 349 35.46 -1.02 -1.68
C THR A 349 36.29 -0.29 -0.63
N ILE A 350 35.78 -0.19 0.61
CA ILE A 350 36.51 0.37 1.75
C ILE A 350 37.47 -0.71 2.26
N LYS A 351 38.77 -0.50 2.06
CA LYS A 351 39.84 -1.39 2.54
C LYS A 351 40.24 -1.10 3.97
#